data_AF-A0A1F4D9S1-F1
#
_entry.id   AF-A0A1F4D9S1-F1
#
_cell.length_a   1.000
_cell.length_b   1.000
_cell.length_c   1.000
_cell.angle_alpha   90.00
_cell.angle_beta   90.00
_cell.angle_gamma   90.00
#
_symmetry.space_group_name_H-M   'P 1'
#
loop_
_entity.id
_entity.type
_entity.pdbx_description
1 polymer ?
#
loop_
_entity_poly.entity_id
_entity_poly.type
_entity_poly.pdbx_seq_one_letter_code
_entity_poly.pdbx_strand_id
1 'polypeptide(L)'
;MIVHCTRKLAARLREVSSERLEEAGPLGSWHANLYQIDRRQCLLFCHDATRYCLFLPGLRAPQFKELGRWHRELFLASLATGGAREAVLKKIELAFGAPRFDTATDRSVLGPMTIARRDLTGC
;
A
#
# COMPACT_ATOMS: atom_id res chain seq x y z
N MET A 1 -2.84 2.07 -10.33
CA MET A 1 -2.38 2.65 -9.04
C MET A 1 -0.88 2.44 -8.93
N ILE A 2 -0.13 3.42 -8.42
CA ILE A 2 1.31 3.28 -8.16
C ILE A 2 1.55 2.96 -6.69
N VAL A 3 2.50 2.05 -6.43
CA VAL A 3 3.02 1.78 -5.10
C VAL A 3 4.54 1.98 -5.09
N HIS A 4 4.95 3.05 -4.42
CA HIS A 4 6.32 3.40 -4.09
C HIS A 4 6.85 2.45 -3.01
N CYS A 5 7.70 1.51 -3.40
CA CYS A 5 8.15 0.43 -2.53
C CYS A 5 9.53 0.72 -1.94
N THR A 6 9.72 0.36 -0.68
CA THR A 6 11.09 0.18 -0.15
C THR A 6 11.85 -0.88 -0.94
N ARG A 7 13.19 -0.76 -1.01
CA ARG A 7 14.07 -1.78 -1.64
C ARG A 7 13.80 -3.19 -1.12
N LYS A 8 13.52 -3.31 0.18
CA LYS A 8 13.19 -4.59 0.84
C LYS A 8 11.90 -5.22 0.28
N LEU A 9 10.87 -4.41 0.01
CA LEU A 9 9.65 -4.87 -0.63
C LEU A 9 9.88 -5.14 -2.12
N ALA A 10 10.57 -4.25 -2.82
CA ALA A 10 10.86 -4.40 -4.25
C ALA A 10 11.55 -5.74 -4.58
N ALA A 11 12.47 -6.20 -3.72
CA ALA A 11 13.14 -7.50 -3.87
C ALA A 11 12.19 -8.72 -3.77
N ARG A 12 10.93 -8.55 -3.37
CA ARG A 12 9.90 -9.59 -3.32
C ARG A 12 8.93 -9.53 -4.51
N LEU A 13 9.03 -8.51 -5.34
CA LEU A 13 8.14 -8.24 -6.48
C LEU A 13 8.84 -8.60 -7.80
N ARG A 14 8.05 -8.83 -8.85
CA ARG A 14 8.58 -9.24 -10.17
C ARG A 14 8.93 -8.06 -11.06
N GLU A 15 8.09 -7.02 -11.06
CA GLU A 15 8.18 -5.87 -11.95
C GLU A 15 8.18 -4.61 -11.10
N VAL A 16 9.37 -4.01 -10.94
CA VAL A 16 9.56 -2.77 -10.20
C VAL A 16 10.41 -1.84 -11.06
N SER A 17 9.88 -0.68 -11.37
CA SER A 17 10.59 0.36 -12.10
C SER A 17 11.73 0.94 -11.26
N SER A 18 12.88 1.17 -11.90
CA SER A 18 13.98 1.95 -11.33
C SER A 18 13.71 3.46 -11.39
N GLU A 19 12.86 3.89 -12.31
CA GLU A 19 12.45 5.28 -12.48
C GLU A 19 11.14 5.55 -11.74
N ARG A 20 10.96 6.80 -11.29
CA ARG A 20 9.70 7.27 -10.71
C ARG A 20 8.60 7.14 -11.75
N LEU A 21 7.52 6.47 -11.37
CA LEU A 21 6.31 6.42 -12.18
C LEU A 21 5.46 7.67 -11.92
N GLU A 22 4.91 8.23 -12.98
CA GLU A 22 3.98 9.35 -12.90
C GLU A 22 2.55 8.86 -12.63
N GLU A 23 1.91 9.49 -11.63
CA GLU A 23 0.54 9.16 -11.24
C GLU A 23 -0.42 9.45 -12.39
N ALA A 24 -1.25 8.46 -12.71
CA ALA A 24 -2.13 8.50 -13.87
C ALA A 24 -3.59 8.21 -13.51
N GLY A 25 -3.86 7.78 -12.27
CA GLY A 25 -5.18 7.37 -11.80
C GLY A 25 -5.77 8.30 -10.74
N PRO A 26 -7.10 8.33 -10.61
CA PRO A 26 -7.80 9.21 -9.66
C PRO A 26 -7.67 8.77 -8.19
N LEU A 27 -7.07 7.60 -7.93
CA LEU A 27 -6.88 7.04 -6.58
C LEU A 27 -5.52 7.39 -5.95
N GLY A 28 -4.70 8.16 -6.65
CA GLY A 28 -3.39 8.59 -6.17
C GLY A 28 -2.38 7.46 -5.99
N SER A 29 -1.21 7.85 -5.51
CA SER A 29 -0.08 6.97 -5.23
C SER A 29 -0.02 6.59 -3.75
N TRP A 30 0.68 5.50 -3.49
CA TRP A 30 0.86 4.94 -2.16
C TRP A 30 2.32 4.62 -1.91
N HIS A 31 2.78 4.74 -0.68
CA HIS A 31 4.04 4.15 -0.22
C HIS A 31 3.79 2.82 0.49
N ALA A 32 4.70 1.85 0.33
CA ALA A 32 4.61 0.55 0.98
C ALA A 32 5.93 0.06 1.58
N ASN A 33 5.87 -0.33 2.86
CA ASN A 33 7.01 -0.85 3.62
C ASN A 33 6.76 -2.26 4.12
N LEU A 34 7.76 -3.14 3.93
CA LEU A 34 7.75 -4.52 4.43
C LEU A 34 8.43 -4.64 5.79
N TYR A 35 7.65 -4.91 6.81
CA TYR A 35 8.10 -5.12 8.18
C TYR A 35 8.04 -6.59 8.58
N GLN A 36 8.78 -6.92 9.64
CA GLN A 36 8.65 -8.19 10.34
C GLN A 36 8.19 -7.88 11.76
N ILE A 37 6.95 -8.23 12.08
CA ILE A 37 6.30 -7.98 13.38
C ILE A 37 5.83 -9.35 13.87
N ASP A 38 6.19 -9.72 15.11
CA ASP A 38 5.86 -11.02 15.71
C ASP A 38 6.17 -12.23 14.81
N ARG A 39 7.36 -12.20 14.17
CA ARG A 39 7.84 -13.22 13.22
C ARG A 39 6.98 -13.36 11.96
N ARG A 40 6.09 -12.41 11.67
CA ARG A 40 5.24 -12.37 10.46
C ARG A 40 5.67 -11.24 9.53
N GLN A 41 5.68 -11.50 8.23
CA GLN A 41 5.84 -10.44 7.24
C GLN A 41 4.57 -9.59 7.21
N CYS A 42 4.71 -8.28 7.35
CA CYS A 42 3.58 -7.36 7.41
C CYS A 42 3.84 -6.19 6.47
N LEU A 43 2.81 -5.74 5.76
CA LEU A 43 2.90 -4.57 4.89
C LEU A 43 2.12 -3.41 5.49
N LEU A 44 2.77 -2.25 5.51
CA LEU A 44 2.12 -0.98 5.79
C LEU A 44 2.09 -0.17 4.49
N PHE A 45 0.89 0.14 4.03
CA PHE A 45 0.68 1.10 2.97
C PHE A 45 0.32 2.46 3.57
N CYS A 46 0.70 3.54 2.91
CA CYS A 46 0.31 4.90 3.25
C CYS A 46 -0.02 5.67 1.98
N HIS A 47 -1.21 6.24 1.90
CA HIS A 47 -1.60 7.09 0.77
C HIS A 47 -0.85 8.42 0.80
N ASP A 48 -0.42 8.90 -0.38
CA ASP A 48 0.51 10.03 -0.51
C ASP A 48 -0.14 11.39 -0.24
N ALA A 49 -1.43 11.58 -0.53
CA ALA A 49 -2.11 12.84 -0.18
C ALA A 49 -2.71 12.81 1.23
N THR A 50 -3.48 11.78 1.56
CA THR A 50 -4.34 11.74 2.76
C THR A 50 -3.67 11.15 4.00
N ARG A 51 -2.50 10.53 3.87
CA ARG A 51 -1.85 9.74 4.93
C ARG A 51 -2.70 8.57 5.43
N TYR A 52 -3.67 8.13 4.63
CA TYR A 52 -4.49 6.98 4.96
C TYR A 52 -3.63 5.72 4.98
N CYS A 53 -3.53 5.06 6.13
CA CYS A 53 -2.70 3.87 6.29
C CYS A 53 -3.53 2.59 6.21
N LEU A 54 -2.98 1.58 5.53
CA LEU A 54 -3.54 0.23 5.48
C LEU A 54 -2.49 -0.76 6.00
N PHE A 55 -2.88 -1.63 6.91
CA PHE A 55 -2.01 -2.65 7.48
C PHE A 55 -2.44 -4.05 7.07
N LEU A 56 -1.54 -4.77 6.40
CA LEU A 56 -1.75 -6.13 5.93
C LEU A 56 -0.79 -7.10 6.67
N PRO A 57 -1.26 -7.76 7.74
CA PRO A 57 -0.43 -8.68 8.51
C PRO A 57 -0.33 -10.06 7.86
N GLY A 58 0.75 -10.79 8.17
CA GLY A 58 0.84 -12.22 7.91
C GLY A 58 1.06 -12.65 6.46
N LEU A 59 1.70 -11.80 5.64
CA LEU A 59 1.92 -12.06 4.23
C LEU A 59 2.90 -13.24 4.01
N ARG A 60 2.55 -14.14 3.09
CA ARG A 60 3.34 -15.30 2.67
C ARG A 60 3.92 -15.08 1.28
N ALA A 61 4.96 -15.85 0.95
CA ALA A 61 5.68 -15.72 -0.32
C ALA A 61 4.77 -15.69 -1.58
N PRO A 62 3.73 -16.53 -1.72
CA PRO A 62 2.85 -16.48 -2.90
C PRO A 62 2.07 -15.17 -3.02
N GLN A 63 1.69 -14.56 -1.90
CA GLN A 63 0.80 -13.40 -1.84
C GLN A 63 1.47 -12.11 -2.34
N PHE A 64 2.81 -12.04 -2.35
CA PHE A 64 3.53 -10.90 -2.94
C PHE A 64 3.24 -10.73 -4.44
N LYS A 65 2.90 -11.81 -5.15
CA LYS A 65 2.50 -11.74 -6.57
C LYS A 65 1.12 -11.12 -6.78
N GLU A 66 0.30 -11.10 -5.73
CA GLU A 66 -1.07 -10.59 -5.76
C GLU A 66 -1.19 -9.24 -5.04
N LEU A 67 -0.07 -8.51 -4.88
CA LEU A 67 -0.04 -7.40 -3.94
C LEU A 67 -1.05 -6.28 -4.27
N GLY A 68 -1.24 -5.97 -5.55
CA GLY A 68 -2.25 -5.00 -5.96
C GLY A 68 -3.68 -5.44 -5.67
N ARG A 69 -3.97 -6.75 -5.75
CA ARG A 69 -5.26 -7.31 -5.35
C ARG A 69 -5.46 -7.15 -3.85
N TRP A 70 -4.47 -7.56 -3.04
CA TRP A 70 -4.55 -7.44 -1.58
C TRP A 70 -4.70 -5.99 -1.11
N HIS A 71 -3.98 -5.06 -1.73
CA HIS A 71 -4.16 -3.63 -1.47
C HIS A 71 -5.60 -3.18 -1.76
N ARG A 72 -6.12 -3.50 -2.96
CA ARG A 72 -7.49 -3.13 -3.37
C ARG A 72 -8.53 -3.69 -2.40
N GLU A 73 -8.45 -4.98 -2.08
CA GLU A 73 -9.40 -5.63 -1.17
C GLU A 73 -9.36 -4.99 0.23
N LEU A 74 -8.15 -4.77 0.76
CA LEU A 74 -7.98 -4.13 2.06
C LEU A 74 -8.48 -2.68 2.08
N PHE A 75 -8.23 -1.91 1.01
CA PHE A 75 -8.72 -0.54 0.91
C PHE A 75 -10.24 -0.49 0.86
N LEU A 76 -10.88 -1.30 0.01
CA LEU A 76 -12.34 -1.36 -0.10
C LEU A 76 -12.99 -1.83 1.21
N ALA A 77 -12.43 -2.86 1.86
CA ALA A 77 -12.92 -3.34 3.15
C ALA A 77 -12.79 -2.28 4.25
N SER A 78 -11.68 -1.54 4.26
CA SER A 78 -11.45 -0.45 5.21
C SER A 78 -12.47 0.68 5.03
N LEU A 79 -12.74 1.09 3.79
CA LEU A 79 -13.76 2.10 3.48
C LEU A 79 -15.17 1.63 3.81
N ALA A 80 -15.50 0.37 3.52
CA ALA A 80 -16.79 -0.22 3.87
C ALA A 80 -17.01 -0.23 5.39
N THR A 81 -15.98 -0.61 6.15
CA THR A 81 -15.99 -0.57 7.62
C THR A 81 -16.13 0.88 8.13
N GLY A 82 -15.55 1.84 7.43
CA GLY A 82 -15.72 3.28 7.68
C GLY A 82 -17.08 3.86 7.26
N GLY A 83 -18.04 3.03 6.82
CA GLY A 83 -19.39 3.47 6.46
C GLY A 83 -19.53 4.04 5.05
N ALA A 84 -18.57 3.80 4.15
CA ALA A 84 -18.71 4.21 2.77
C ALA A 84 -19.89 3.51 2.09
N ARG A 85 -20.72 4.29 1.38
CA ARG A 85 -21.87 3.77 0.63
C ARG A 85 -21.41 2.83 -0.49
N GLU A 86 -22.18 1.79 -0.78
CA GLU A 86 -21.88 0.82 -1.83
C GLU A 86 -21.62 1.46 -3.21
N ALA A 87 -22.38 2.50 -3.56
CA ALA A 87 -22.18 3.25 -4.80
C ALA A 87 -20.81 3.94 -4.88
N VAL A 88 -20.23 4.34 -3.74
CA VAL A 88 -18.86 4.90 -3.69
C VAL A 88 -17.83 3.79 -3.83
N LEU A 89 -18.02 2.66 -3.13
CA LEU A 89 -17.12 1.49 -3.22
C LEU A 89 -17.03 0.97 -4.65
N LYS A 90 -18.16 0.84 -5.36
CA LYS A 90 -18.20 0.44 -6.78
C LYS A 90 -17.43 1.42 -7.69
N LYS A 91 -17.56 2.73 -7.46
CA LYS A 91 -16.79 3.74 -8.22
C LYS A 91 -15.28 3.61 -7.99
N ILE A 92 -14.87 3.39 -6.75
CA ILE A 92 -13.46 3.20 -6.40
C ILE A 92 -12.94 1.91 -7.02
N GLU A 93 -13.69 0.82 -6.94
CA GLU A 93 -13.32 -0.45 -7.55
C GLU A 93 -13.09 -0.34 -9.06
N LEU A 94 -13.97 0.36 -9.78
CA LEU A 94 -13.83 0.62 -11.22
C LEU A 94 -12.64 1.54 -11.55
N ALA A 95 -12.21 2.40 -10.62
CA ALA A 95 -11.08 3.29 -10.80
C ALA A 95 -9.72 2.60 -10.59
N PHE A 96 -9.69 1.38 -10.05
CA PHE A 96 -8.45 0.62 -9.88
C PHE A 96 -7.92 0.11 -11.23
N GLY A 97 -6.87 0.76 -11.73
CA GLY A 97 -6.01 0.17 -12.76
C GLY A 97 -5.06 -0.90 -12.21
N ALA A 98 -4.33 -1.57 -13.11
CA ALA A 98 -3.27 -2.50 -12.73
C ALA A 98 -2.26 -1.85 -11.75
N PRO A 99 -1.75 -2.61 -10.76
CA PRO A 99 -0.73 -2.11 -9.86
C PRO A 99 0.58 -1.92 -10.62
N ARG A 100 1.24 -0.78 -10.41
CA ARG A 100 2.60 -0.53 -10.88
C ARG A 100 3.47 -0.20 -9.68
N PHE A 101 4.73 -0.61 -9.72
CA PHE A 101 5.65 -0.48 -8.61
C PHE A 101 6.91 0.25 -9.05
N ASP A 102 7.43 1.10 -8.18
CA ASP A 102 8.76 1.68 -8.31
C ASP A 102 9.45 1.74 -6.94
N THR A 103 10.61 2.38 -6.87
CA THR A 103 11.32 2.66 -5.61
C THR A 103 11.49 4.14 -5.32
N ALA A 104 10.67 5.00 -5.95
CA ALA A 104 10.65 6.41 -5.64
C ALA A 104 10.19 6.61 -4.18
N THR A 105 10.52 7.75 -3.59
CA THR A 105 10.11 8.06 -2.22
C THR A 105 9.82 9.54 -2.11
N ASP A 106 8.63 9.88 -1.64
CA ASP A 106 8.33 11.20 -1.10
C ASP A 106 8.66 11.20 0.41
N ARG A 107 9.61 12.06 0.79
CA ARG A 107 10.05 12.17 2.18
C ARG A 107 8.95 12.65 3.12
N SER A 108 7.93 13.35 2.62
CA SER A 108 6.78 13.82 3.41
C SER A 108 5.96 12.67 4.01
N VAL A 109 6.01 11.48 3.39
CA VAL A 109 5.29 10.28 3.81
C VAL A 109 6.01 9.52 4.93
N LEU A 110 7.33 9.72 5.07
CA LEU A 110 8.16 8.94 5.99
C LEU A 110 7.83 9.17 7.46
N GLY A 111 7.48 10.40 7.84
CA GLY A 111 7.07 10.75 9.21
C GLY A 111 5.83 9.96 9.65
N PRO A 112 4.69 10.08 8.94
CA PRO A 112 3.49 9.30 9.21
C PRO A 112 3.73 7.79 9.24
N MET A 113 4.48 7.24 8.28
CA MET A 113 4.81 5.80 8.28
C MET A 113 5.67 5.37 9.46
N THR A 114 6.54 6.25 9.96
CA THR A 114 7.37 5.97 11.15
C THR A 114 6.50 5.90 12.40
N ILE A 115 5.55 6.82 12.54
CA ILE A 115 4.58 6.84 13.65
C ILE A 115 3.69 5.59 13.58
N ALA A 116 3.07 5.32 12.43
CA ALA A 116 2.22 4.14 12.27
C ALA A 116 2.98 2.82 12.53
N ARG A 117 4.25 2.73 12.11
CA ARG A 117 5.11 1.59 12.46
C ARG A 117 5.29 1.46 13.97
N ARG A 118 5.59 2.56 14.67
CA ARG A 118 5.77 2.59 16.12
C ARG A 118 4.51 2.14 16.85
N ASP A 119 3.35 2.59 16.40
CA ASP A 119 2.05 2.20 16.99
C ASP A 119 1.79 0.70 16.82
N LEU A 120 2.21 0.12 15.69
CA LEU A 120 2.08 -1.32 15.42
C LEU A 120 3.11 -2.18 16.17
N THR A 121 4.30 -1.64 16.50
CA THR A 121 5.37 -2.40 17.16
C THR A 121 5.55 -2.09 18.64
N GLY A 122 4.90 -1.06 19.17
CA GLY A 122 5.06 -0.59 20.55
C GLY A 122 6.44 0.00 20.87
N CYS A 123 7.29 0.24 19.85
CA CYS A 123 8.67 0.72 19.96
C CYS A 123 8.99 1.73 18.85
#